data_AF-A0A5S3W8J3-F1
#
_entry.id   AF-A0A5S3W8J3-F1
#
_cell.length_a   1.000
_cell.length_b   1.000
_cell.length_c   1.000
_cell.angle_alpha   90.00
_cell.angle_beta   90.00
_cell.angle_gamma   90.00
#
_symmetry.space_group_name_H-M   'P 1'
#
loop_
_entity.id
_entity.type
_entity.pdbx_description
1 polymer ?
#
loop_
_entity_poly.entity_id
_entity_poly.type
_entity_poly.pdbx_seq_one_letter_code
_entity_poly.pdbx_strand_id
1 'polypeptide(L)'
;MKNVNLGSAENPIILKNKHQDIESEKYYARHKNGDMYIHRPLLQMHTKNNHELDKDDPESGLFAFHKLRDDLDCFTKNVISNPHLQPLEIKTLLALYEFFQDHWSYEMVHICSTNEINLDNFGDDEGFWIAEGNTESLVEVNNVPLYQLLGKALNTDISNEKLNKILIRLDSFHYISITPVTFENSKIGISQKHNKNQRAYLKVIQLNELMDSKNLTNIWLVKN
;
A
#
# COMPACT_ATOMS: atom_id res chain seq x y z
N MET A 1 24.63 20.25 6.61
CA MET A 1 23.35 19.93 5.94
C MET A 1 22.24 20.34 6.87
N LYS A 2 21.25 21.12 6.42
CA LYS A 2 20.00 21.29 7.17
C LYS A 2 19.41 19.89 7.38
N ASN A 3 18.99 19.57 8.60
CA ASN A 3 18.18 18.37 8.83
C ASN A 3 16.82 18.66 8.19
N VAL A 4 16.58 18.03 7.04
CA VAL A 4 15.30 18.12 6.34
C VAL A 4 14.43 16.97 6.85
N ASN A 5 13.25 17.29 7.36
CA ASN A 5 12.34 16.32 7.96
C ASN A 5 11.91 15.27 6.93
N LEU A 6 11.74 14.02 7.35
CA LEU A 6 11.15 13.00 6.49
C LEU A 6 9.70 13.37 6.19
N GLY A 7 9.31 13.35 4.91
CA GLY A 7 7.97 13.73 4.49
C GLY A 7 7.75 15.23 4.34
N SER A 8 8.80 16.05 4.38
CA SER A 8 8.69 17.47 3.97
C SER A 8 8.70 17.61 2.45
N ALA A 9 8.31 18.76 1.91
CA ALA A 9 8.33 19.07 0.48
C ALA A 9 9.75 18.94 -0.11
N GLU A 10 10.78 19.25 0.69
CA GLU A 10 12.19 19.11 0.29
C GLU A 10 12.66 17.64 0.37
N ASN A 11 11.99 16.79 1.15
CA ASN A 11 12.34 15.37 1.32
C ASN A 11 11.09 14.46 1.43
N PRO A 12 10.30 14.37 0.35
CA PRO A 12 9.07 13.58 0.34
C PRO A 12 9.40 12.09 0.45
N ILE A 13 8.44 11.31 0.94
CA ILE A 13 8.53 9.85 0.92
C ILE A 13 8.13 9.34 -0.45
N ILE A 14 9.04 8.63 -1.09
CA ILE A 14 8.81 7.95 -2.35
C ILE A 14 7.97 6.71 -2.06
N LEU A 15 6.79 6.67 -2.66
CA LEU A 15 5.87 5.56 -2.50
C LEU A 15 6.39 4.32 -3.19
N LYS A 16 6.09 3.18 -2.59
CA LYS A 16 6.17 1.88 -3.24
C LYS A 16 5.18 1.88 -4.42
N ASN A 17 5.65 1.74 -5.66
CA ASN A 17 4.84 1.77 -6.89
C ASN A 17 3.51 1.01 -6.74
N LYS A 18 2.37 1.71 -6.86
CA LYS A 18 1.05 1.14 -6.62
C LYS A 18 0.64 0.13 -7.69
N HIS A 19 1.07 0.29 -8.94
CA HIS A 19 0.53 -0.50 -10.04
C HIS A 19 1.64 -1.01 -10.95
N GLN A 20 1.96 -2.30 -10.83
CA GLN A 20 2.57 -3.01 -11.93
C GLN A 20 1.46 -3.73 -12.66
N ASP A 21 0.97 -3.05 -13.68
CA ASP A 21 0.20 -3.66 -14.73
C ASP A 21 0.97 -3.40 -16.01
N ILE A 22 1.43 -4.45 -16.68
CA ILE A 22 2.60 -4.34 -17.55
C ILE A 22 2.29 -3.55 -18.85
N GLU A 23 1.00 -3.41 -19.18
CA GLU A 23 0.52 -2.48 -20.20
C GLU A 23 0.62 -1.00 -19.75
N SER A 24 0.35 -0.69 -18.48
CA SER A 24 0.59 0.63 -17.87
C SER A 24 2.09 0.91 -17.74
N GLU A 25 2.90 -0.10 -17.44
CA GLU A 25 4.36 0.00 -17.46
C GLU A 25 4.92 0.22 -18.87
N LYS A 26 4.34 -0.37 -19.92
CA LYS A 26 4.74 -0.08 -21.32
C LYS A 26 4.38 1.33 -21.76
N TYR A 27 3.31 1.92 -21.21
CA TYR A 27 2.95 3.33 -21.41
C TYR A 27 3.92 4.27 -20.66
N TYR A 28 4.28 3.94 -19.42
CA TYR A 28 5.19 4.72 -18.58
C TYR A 28 6.69 4.52 -18.89
N ALA A 29 7.13 3.33 -19.30
CA ALA A 29 8.50 3.04 -19.74
C ALA A 29 8.86 3.74 -21.05
N ARG A 30 7.85 4.12 -21.86
CA ARG A 30 8.02 5.07 -22.97
C ARG A 30 8.17 6.52 -22.50
N HIS A 31 7.92 6.82 -21.21
CA HIS A 31 7.79 8.19 -20.69
C HIS A 31 8.53 8.52 -19.38
N LYS A 32 9.23 7.61 -18.66
CA LYS A 32 10.37 7.91 -17.75
C LYS A 32 10.97 6.68 -17.05
N ASN A 33 12.31 6.70 -16.98
CA ASN A 33 13.27 5.86 -16.27
C ASN A 33 12.79 4.91 -15.15
N GLY A 34 12.90 3.60 -15.44
CA GLY A 34 13.36 2.54 -14.53
C GLY A 34 12.56 2.32 -13.24
N ASP A 35 11.54 1.47 -13.30
CA ASP A 35 10.73 1.09 -12.14
C ASP A 35 10.98 -0.34 -11.64
N MET A 36 11.02 -0.47 -10.32
CA MET A 36 11.36 -1.68 -9.56
C MET A 36 10.12 -2.57 -9.37
N TYR A 37 10.30 -3.87 -9.60
CA TYR A 37 9.25 -4.88 -9.40
C TYR A 37 8.85 -5.05 -7.93
N ILE A 38 7.54 -4.96 -7.65
CA ILE A 38 6.97 -5.27 -6.35
C ILE A 38 6.40 -6.68 -6.42
N HIS A 39 7.09 -7.59 -5.75
CA HIS A 39 6.67 -8.97 -5.59
C HIS A 39 5.33 -9.04 -4.84
N ARG A 40 4.33 -9.67 -5.47
CA ARG A 40 2.93 -9.79 -4.99
C ARG A 40 2.60 -11.27 -4.71
N PRO A 41 3.29 -11.91 -3.73
CA PRO A 41 3.36 -13.35 -3.62
C PRO A 41 2.00 -14.01 -3.40
N LEU A 42 1.15 -13.43 -2.54
CA LEU A 42 -0.11 -14.08 -2.18
C LEU A 42 -1.19 -13.92 -3.26
N LEU A 43 -1.30 -12.74 -3.87
CA LEU A 43 -2.21 -12.55 -5.01
C LEU A 43 -1.83 -13.48 -6.17
N GLN A 44 -0.53 -13.58 -6.47
CA GLN A 44 -0.03 -14.44 -7.54
C GLN A 44 -0.24 -15.92 -7.24
N MET A 45 0.10 -16.35 -6.02
CA MET A 45 -0.02 -17.74 -5.59
C MET A 45 -1.48 -18.26 -5.55
N HIS A 46 -2.45 -17.38 -5.32
CA HIS A 46 -3.83 -17.77 -5.02
C HIS A 46 -4.85 -17.42 -6.10
N THR A 47 -4.41 -17.01 -7.30
CA THR A 47 -5.32 -16.70 -8.41
C THR A 47 -4.97 -17.45 -9.69
N LYS A 48 -5.99 -17.77 -10.50
CA LYS A 48 -5.90 -18.63 -11.69
C LYS A 48 -4.98 -18.13 -12.81
N ASN A 49 -4.63 -16.84 -12.83
CA ASN A 49 -4.00 -16.18 -13.99
C ASN A 49 -2.46 -16.07 -13.94
N ASN A 50 -1.73 -16.87 -13.14
CA ASN A 50 -0.28 -16.66 -12.89
C ASN A 50 0.63 -17.89 -13.08
N HIS A 51 0.21 -18.95 -13.76
CA HIS A 51 0.90 -20.24 -13.66
C HIS A 51 1.71 -20.70 -14.87
N GLU A 52 1.77 -19.95 -15.96
CA GLU A 52 2.66 -20.31 -17.07
C GLU A 52 3.57 -19.15 -17.42
N LEU A 53 4.87 -19.35 -17.16
CA LEU A 53 5.95 -18.59 -17.77
C LEU A 53 6.05 -19.08 -19.23
N ASP A 54 5.38 -18.37 -20.13
CA ASP A 54 5.69 -18.39 -21.55
C ASP A 54 7.14 -17.94 -21.76
N LYS A 55 7.91 -18.74 -22.48
CA LYS A 55 9.33 -18.45 -22.76
C LYS A 55 9.50 -17.32 -23.76
N ASP A 56 8.45 -17.01 -24.53
CA ASP A 56 8.44 -15.95 -25.54
C ASP A 56 7.82 -14.64 -25.01
N ASP A 57 7.19 -14.67 -23.83
CA ASP A 57 6.68 -13.49 -23.12
C ASP A 57 7.29 -13.39 -21.72
N PRO A 58 8.29 -12.52 -21.48
CA PRO A 58 8.92 -12.36 -20.16
C PRO A 58 7.96 -11.85 -19.06
N GLU A 59 6.74 -11.46 -19.41
CA GLU A 59 5.68 -10.97 -18.51
C GLU A 59 4.71 -12.07 -18.07
N SER A 60 4.80 -13.23 -18.69
CA SER A 60 4.00 -14.40 -18.39
C SER A 60 4.27 -14.88 -16.94
N GLY A 61 3.21 -15.16 -16.19
CA GLY A 61 3.30 -15.48 -14.75
C GLY A 61 3.12 -14.30 -13.79
N LEU A 62 3.00 -13.06 -14.28
CA LEU A 62 2.65 -11.89 -13.47
C LEU A 62 1.14 -11.60 -13.49
N PHE A 63 0.61 -11.22 -12.32
CA PHE A 63 -0.80 -10.84 -12.18
C PHE A 63 -1.06 -9.48 -12.84
N ALA A 64 -1.92 -9.46 -13.85
CA ALA A 64 -2.27 -8.27 -14.62
C ALA A 64 -3.72 -7.83 -14.37
N PHE A 65 -3.91 -6.66 -13.74
CA PHE A 65 -5.24 -6.16 -13.38
C PHE A 65 -6.08 -5.73 -14.60
N HIS A 66 -5.48 -5.22 -15.69
CA HIS A 66 -6.21 -4.83 -16.90
C HIS A 66 -6.96 -6.00 -17.54
N LYS A 67 -6.48 -7.24 -17.36
CA LYS A 67 -7.12 -8.44 -17.91
C LYS A 67 -8.39 -8.84 -17.16
N LEU A 68 -8.66 -8.24 -16.01
CA LEU A 68 -9.86 -8.48 -15.23
C LEU A 68 -11.05 -7.68 -15.77
N ARG A 69 -12.25 -8.22 -15.54
CA ARG A 69 -13.50 -7.55 -15.87
C ARG A 69 -13.67 -6.27 -15.04
N ASP A 70 -14.02 -5.19 -15.71
CA ASP A 70 -14.48 -3.96 -15.08
C ASP A 70 -15.89 -4.13 -14.52
N ASP A 71 -16.11 -3.71 -13.29
CA ASP A 71 -17.37 -3.79 -12.57
C ASP A 71 -17.37 -2.73 -11.44
N LEU A 72 -18.54 -2.22 -11.05
CA LEU A 72 -18.63 -1.13 -10.08
C LEU A 72 -18.75 -1.66 -8.65
N ASP A 73 -18.25 -0.87 -7.70
CA ASP A 73 -18.30 -1.12 -6.26
C ASP A 73 -17.78 -2.51 -5.90
N CYS A 74 -16.63 -2.87 -6.47
CA CYS A 74 -16.06 -4.20 -6.35
C CYS A 74 -15.35 -4.44 -5.03
N PHE A 75 -14.94 -3.41 -4.29
CA PHE A 75 -14.03 -3.57 -3.16
C PHE A 75 -14.56 -4.60 -2.16
N THR A 76 -15.76 -4.39 -1.63
CA THR A 76 -16.37 -5.32 -0.66
C THR A 76 -16.53 -6.72 -1.25
N LYS A 77 -16.97 -6.84 -2.51
CA LYS A 77 -17.13 -8.14 -3.20
C LYS A 77 -15.79 -8.88 -3.29
N ASN A 78 -14.74 -8.18 -3.68
CA ASN A 78 -13.39 -8.70 -3.78
C ASN A 78 -12.89 -9.20 -2.42
N VAL A 79 -13.07 -8.39 -1.37
CA VAL A 79 -12.67 -8.75 0.00
C VAL A 79 -13.38 -10.01 0.49
N ILE A 80 -14.71 -10.07 0.43
CA ILE A 80 -15.46 -11.21 0.98
C ILE A 80 -15.33 -12.48 0.15
N SER A 81 -15.02 -12.35 -1.14
CA SER A 81 -14.86 -13.51 -2.03
C SER A 81 -13.50 -14.22 -1.87
N ASN A 82 -12.50 -13.57 -1.27
CA ASN A 82 -11.17 -14.15 -1.12
C ASN A 82 -11.16 -15.20 0.01
N PRO A 83 -11.06 -16.51 -0.31
CA PRO A 83 -11.14 -17.58 0.68
C PRO A 83 -9.85 -17.70 1.52
N HIS A 84 -8.82 -16.93 1.19
CA HIS A 84 -7.52 -16.96 1.85
C HIS A 84 -7.35 -15.85 2.90
N LEU A 85 -8.31 -14.92 3.01
CA LEU A 85 -8.35 -13.95 4.09
C LEU A 85 -8.97 -14.54 5.35
N GLN A 86 -8.40 -14.20 6.50
CA GLN A 86 -8.97 -14.52 7.81
C GLN A 86 -10.06 -13.51 8.18
N PRO A 87 -11.01 -13.86 9.07
CA PRO A 87 -12.09 -12.94 9.45
C PRO A 87 -11.62 -11.59 9.97
N LEU A 88 -10.54 -11.55 10.74
CA LEU A 88 -9.97 -10.28 11.25
C LEU A 88 -9.28 -9.46 10.15
N GLU A 89 -8.73 -10.11 9.12
CA GLU A 89 -8.12 -9.43 7.96
C GLU A 89 -9.21 -8.75 7.12
N ILE A 90 -10.33 -9.45 6.89
CA ILE A 90 -11.52 -8.90 6.23
C ILE A 90 -12.04 -7.68 7.00
N LYS A 91 -12.28 -7.84 8.31
CA LYS A 91 -12.76 -6.74 9.17
C LYS A 91 -11.83 -5.54 9.16
N THR A 92 -10.51 -5.77 9.28
CA THR A 92 -9.50 -4.71 9.24
C THR A 92 -9.54 -3.96 7.92
N LEU A 93 -9.63 -4.67 6.80
CA LEU A 93 -9.64 -4.06 5.49
C LEU A 93 -10.91 -3.25 5.20
N LEU A 94 -12.07 -3.76 5.62
CA LEU A 94 -13.34 -3.02 5.51
C LEU A 94 -13.35 -1.77 6.39
N ALA A 95 -12.85 -1.86 7.64
CA ALA A 95 -12.72 -0.70 8.50
C ALA A 95 -11.76 0.36 7.91
N LEU A 96 -10.61 -0.07 7.36
CA LEU A 96 -9.71 0.84 6.63
C LEU A 96 -10.41 1.50 5.45
N TYR A 97 -11.18 0.75 4.67
CA TYR A 97 -11.93 1.30 3.54
C TYR A 97 -12.92 2.38 3.98
N GLU A 98 -13.72 2.11 5.01
CA GLU A 98 -14.65 3.10 5.59
C GLU A 98 -13.91 4.35 6.09
N PHE A 99 -12.82 4.17 6.85
CA PHE A 99 -12.01 5.30 7.33
C PHE A 99 -11.51 6.19 6.20
N PHE A 100 -11.07 5.61 5.10
CA PHE A 100 -10.53 6.35 3.95
C PHE A 100 -11.64 7.10 3.19
N GLN A 101 -12.81 6.48 3.04
CA GLN A 101 -14.00 7.13 2.47
C GLN A 101 -14.46 8.33 3.31
N ASP A 102 -14.44 8.22 4.65
CA ASP A 102 -14.81 9.32 5.55
C ASP A 102 -13.88 10.55 5.42
N HIS A 103 -12.64 10.34 4.99
CA HIS A 103 -11.65 11.40 4.77
C HIS A 103 -11.52 11.80 3.29
N TRP A 104 -12.37 11.25 2.41
CA TRP A 104 -12.29 11.41 0.95
C TRP A 104 -10.87 11.23 0.40
N SER A 105 -10.12 10.28 0.96
CA SER A 105 -8.74 10.01 0.59
C SER A 105 -8.51 8.52 0.37
N TYR A 106 -7.67 8.18 -0.61
CA TYR A 106 -7.19 6.82 -0.82
C TYR A 106 -5.82 6.57 -0.15
N GLU A 107 -5.28 7.56 0.57
CA GLU A 107 -3.95 7.53 1.15
C GLU A 107 -3.82 8.36 2.43
N MET A 108 -3.16 7.80 3.44
CA MET A 108 -2.92 8.48 4.72
C MET A 108 -1.67 7.94 5.41
N VAL A 109 -1.00 8.79 6.20
CA VAL A 109 0.11 8.39 7.06
C VAL A 109 -0.42 7.97 8.42
N HIS A 110 -0.05 6.76 8.85
CA HIS A 110 -0.47 6.20 10.13
C HIS A 110 0.69 5.83 11.02
N ILE A 111 0.50 6.05 12.32
CA ILE A 111 1.35 5.49 13.37
C ILE A 111 1.05 3.98 13.49
N CYS A 112 2.03 3.14 13.14
CA CYS A 112 1.93 1.68 13.20
C CYS A 112 2.86 1.08 14.27
N SER A 113 3.00 1.81 15.38
CA SER A 113 3.85 1.48 16.53
C SER A 113 3.13 1.79 17.84
N THR A 114 3.65 1.21 18.92
CA THR A 114 3.28 1.55 20.30
C THR A 114 4.16 2.66 20.88
N ASN A 115 5.20 3.08 20.16
CA ASN A 115 6.08 4.16 20.60
C ASN A 115 5.35 5.49 20.58
N GLU A 116 5.66 6.35 21.53
CA GLU A 116 5.32 7.77 21.43
C GLU A 116 6.11 8.39 20.29
N ILE A 117 5.42 9.11 19.40
CA ILE A 117 6.00 9.76 18.23
C ILE A 117 5.66 11.23 18.31
N ASN A 118 6.70 12.07 18.36
CA ASN A 118 6.54 13.50 18.17
C ASN A 118 6.43 13.78 16.66
N LEU A 119 5.22 14.08 16.20
CA LEU A 119 4.92 14.34 14.79
C LEU A 119 5.56 15.65 14.27
N ASP A 120 5.92 16.59 15.15
CA ASP A 120 6.57 17.87 14.77
C ASP A 120 7.94 17.65 14.09
N ASN A 121 8.52 16.46 14.21
CA ASN A 121 9.80 16.10 13.59
C ASN A 121 9.64 15.51 12.17
N PHE A 122 8.42 15.39 11.66
CA PHE A 122 8.12 14.77 10.37
C PHE A 122 7.10 15.61 9.61
N GLY A 123 7.10 15.50 8.30
CA GLY A 123 6.23 16.35 7.47
C GLY A 123 6.65 17.81 7.47
N ASP A 124 5.74 18.63 6.97
CA ASP A 124 5.70 20.09 7.08
C ASP A 124 4.43 20.52 7.85
N ASP A 125 4.28 21.82 8.10
CA ASP A 125 3.15 22.40 8.83
C ASP A 125 1.77 22.01 8.27
N GLU A 126 1.68 21.70 6.97
CA GLU A 126 0.44 21.38 6.27
C GLU A 126 0.18 19.86 6.14
N GLY A 127 1.14 18.99 6.48
CA GLY A 127 0.98 17.54 6.38
C GLY A 127 2.24 16.81 5.89
N PHE A 128 2.05 15.65 5.26
CA PHE A 128 3.13 14.79 4.80
C PHE A 128 3.24 14.79 3.28
N TRP A 129 4.39 15.15 2.73
CA TRP A 129 4.66 15.05 1.31
C TRP A 129 5.10 13.63 0.93
N ILE A 130 4.41 13.09 -0.07
CA ILE A 130 4.73 11.82 -0.69
C ILE A 130 4.92 12.01 -2.19
N ALA A 131 5.69 11.13 -2.82
CA ALA A 131 5.98 11.18 -4.24
C ALA A 131 5.63 9.84 -4.91
N GLU A 132 4.90 9.93 -6.01
CA GLU A 132 4.58 8.82 -6.92
C GLU A 132 5.03 9.18 -8.33
N GLY A 133 6.12 8.56 -8.78
CA GLY A 133 6.75 8.91 -10.06
C GLY A 133 7.20 10.36 -10.11
N ASN A 134 6.52 11.20 -10.90
CA ASN A 134 6.81 12.64 -11.02
C ASN A 134 5.81 13.53 -10.27
N THR A 135 4.85 12.94 -9.59
CA THR A 135 3.81 13.66 -8.85
C THR A 135 4.20 13.67 -7.38
N GLU A 136 4.11 14.84 -6.76
CA GLU A 136 4.24 15.00 -5.31
C GLU A 136 2.89 15.48 -4.77
N SER A 137 2.37 14.82 -3.73
CA SER A 137 1.10 15.15 -3.08
C SER A 137 1.30 15.32 -1.58
N LEU A 138 0.46 16.16 -0.99
CA LEU A 138 0.35 16.33 0.45
C LEU A 138 -0.73 15.39 0.97
N VAL A 139 -0.41 14.60 1.99
CA VAL A 139 -1.34 13.69 2.64
C VAL A 139 -1.41 13.93 4.14
N GLU A 140 -2.58 13.61 4.68
CA GLU A 140 -2.84 13.75 6.10
C GLU A 140 -2.07 12.73 6.94
N VAL A 141 -1.76 13.11 8.17
CA VAL A 141 -1.16 12.25 9.18
C VAL A 141 -2.16 12.02 10.29
N ASN A 142 -2.53 10.76 10.52
CA ASN A 142 -3.35 10.41 11.67
C ASN A 142 -2.48 10.28 12.93
N ASN A 143 -2.76 11.14 13.91
CA ASN A 143 -2.02 11.18 15.17
C ASN A 143 -2.45 10.11 16.19
N VAL A 144 -3.51 9.35 15.91
CA VAL A 144 -3.92 8.21 16.72
C VAL A 144 -3.28 6.94 16.15
N PRO A 145 -2.62 6.10 16.97
CA PRO A 145 -2.11 4.81 16.53
C PRO A 145 -3.19 3.96 15.86
N LEU A 146 -2.87 3.41 14.69
CA LEU A 146 -3.85 2.72 13.85
C LEU A 146 -4.49 1.52 14.54
N TYR A 147 -3.75 0.82 15.40
CA TYR A 147 -4.29 -0.30 16.18
C TYR A 147 -5.37 0.13 17.18
N GLN A 148 -5.30 1.36 17.70
CA GLN A 148 -6.33 1.93 18.58
C GLN A 148 -7.56 2.36 17.77
N LEU A 149 -7.36 3.01 16.62
CA LEU A 149 -8.44 3.39 15.70
C LEU A 149 -9.24 2.16 15.26
N LEU A 150 -8.54 1.14 14.75
CA LEU A 150 -9.17 -0.10 14.29
C LEU A 150 -9.74 -0.91 15.44
N GLY A 151 -9.06 -0.95 16.60
CA GLY A 151 -9.58 -1.66 17.76
C GLY A 151 -10.91 -1.08 18.25
N LYS A 152 -11.03 0.26 18.26
CA LYS A 152 -12.27 0.96 18.56
C LYS A 152 -13.34 0.69 17.50
N ALA A 153 -13.02 0.83 16.22
CA ALA A 153 -13.97 0.62 15.12
C ALA A 153 -14.53 -0.81 15.09
N LEU A 154 -13.67 -1.80 15.36
CA LEU A 154 -14.02 -3.21 15.34
C LEU A 154 -14.56 -3.74 16.66
N ASN A 155 -14.62 -2.89 17.70
CA ASN A 155 -14.96 -3.24 19.07
C ASN A 155 -14.19 -4.49 19.55
N THR A 156 -12.88 -4.52 19.31
CA THR A 156 -12.01 -5.65 19.64
C THR A 156 -10.59 -5.16 19.93
N ASP A 157 -9.90 -5.84 20.84
CA ASP A 157 -8.49 -5.56 21.07
C ASP A 157 -7.63 -6.15 19.94
N ILE A 158 -6.84 -5.30 19.30
CA ILE A 158 -5.86 -5.70 18.28
C ILE A 158 -4.50 -5.17 18.73
N SER A 159 -3.56 -6.06 19.00
CA SER A 159 -2.19 -5.63 19.30
C SER A 159 -1.53 -5.03 18.07
N ASN A 160 -0.63 -4.06 18.28
CA ASN A 160 0.13 -3.45 17.17
C ASN A 160 0.92 -4.50 16.37
N GLU A 161 1.47 -5.53 17.02
CA GLU A 161 2.15 -6.63 16.33
C GLU A 161 1.20 -7.41 15.42
N LYS A 162 0.00 -7.75 15.92
CA LYS A 162 -1.00 -8.48 15.15
C LYS A 162 -1.50 -7.65 13.96
N LEU A 163 -1.76 -6.35 14.17
CA LEU A 163 -2.13 -5.44 13.11
C LEU A 163 -1.06 -5.37 12.03
N ASN A 164 0.21 -5.22 12.40
CA ASN A 164 1.30 -5.16 11.42
C ASN A 164 1.41 -6.44 10.57
N LYS A 165 1.16 -7.62 11.14
CA LYS A 165 1.08 -8.88 10.38
C LYS A 165 -0.09 -8.90 9.41
N ILE A 166 -1.26 -8.41 9.82
CA ILE A 166 -2.44 -8.28 8.96
C ILE A 166 -2.14 -7.33 7.80
N LEU A 167 -1.61 -6.14 8.08
CA LEU A 167 -1.27 -5.13 7.09
C LEU A 167 -0.30 -5.67 6.02
N ILE A 168 0.77 -6.36 6.42
CA ILE A 168 1.73 -6.99 5.47
C ILE A 168 1.03 -8.02 4.58
N ARG A 169 0.10 -8.79 5.14
CA ARG A 169 -0.64 -9.81 4.39
C ARG A 169 -1.61 -9.16 3.40
N LEU A 170 -2.29 -8.09 3.78
CA LEU A 170 -3.17 -7.31 2.90
C LEU A 170 -2.38 -6.64 1.77
N ASP A 171 -1.19 -6.11 2.04
CA ASP A 171 -0.24 -5.60 1.02
C ASP A 171 0.18 -6.71 0.04
N SER A 172 0.42 -7.92 0.55
CA SER A 172 0.77 -9.09 -0.29
C SER A 172 -0.37 -9.60 -1.18
N PHE A 173 -1.62 -9.34 -0.79
CA PHE A 173 -2.82 -9.58 -1.62
C PHE A 173 -3.20 -8.37 -2.49
N HIS A 174 -2.46 -7.26 -2.36
CA HIS A 174 -2.66 -6.03 -3.11
C HIS A 174 -3.99 -5.31 -2.87
N TYR A 175 -4.60 -5.51 -1.69
CA TYR A 175 -5.74 -4.70 -1.28
C TYR A 175 -5.33 -3.30 -0.82
N ILE A 176 -4.13 -3.21 -0.26
CA ILE A 176 -3.48 -1.98 0.14
C ILE A 176 -2.04 -1.98 -0.37
N SER A 177 -1.41 -0.81 -0.38
CA SER A 177 0.02 -0.64 -0.49
C SER A 177 0.56 -0.03 0.80
N ILE A 178 1.68 -0.56 1.28
CA ILE A 178 2.34 -0.05 2.49
C ILE A 178 3.74 0.44 2.15
N THR A 179 3.97 1.74 2.40
CA THR A 179 5.29 2.35 2.30
C THR A 179 5.73 2.78 3.70
N PRO A 180 6.78 2.16 4.29
CA PRO A 180 7.29 2.64 5.56
C PRO A 180 7.97 4.00 5.37
N VAL A 181 7.72 4.93 6.29
CA VAL A 181 8.38 6.24 6.33
C VAL A 181 9.76 6.06 6.94
N THR A 182 10.76 5.98 6.08
CA THR A 182 12.16 5.87 6.47
C THR A 182 13.01 6.78 5.61
N PHE A 183 14.25 7.02 6.05
CA PHE A 183 15.19 7.79 5.25
C PHE A 183 15.47 7.11 3.91
N GLU A 184 15.60 5.80 3.88
CA GLU A 184 15.86 5.02 2.65
C GLU A 184 14.75 5.18 1.61
N ASN A 185 13.50 5.39 2.05
CA ASN A 185 12.36 5.64 1.18
C ASN A 185 12.11 7.13 0.92
N SER A 186 13.01 8.03 1.32
CA SER A 186 12.87 9.46 1.07
C SER A 186 13.67 9.90 -0.16
N LYS A 187 13.25 10.98 -0.82
CA LYS A 187 13.93 11.55 -2.00
C LYS A 187 15.42 11.77 -1.76
N ILE A 188 15.76 12.34 -0.59
CA ILE A 188 17.16 12.56 -0.20
C ILE A 188 17.87 11.23 0.05
N GLY A 189 17.27 10.30 0.80
CA GLY A 189 17.94 9.04 1.13
C GLY A 189 18.23 8.15 -0.08
N ILE A 190 17.32 8.09 -1.07
CA ILE A 190 17.55 7.39 -2.33
C ILE A 190 18.73 8.02 -3.09
N SER A 191 18.77 9.36 -3.19
CA SER A 191 19.85 10.07 -3.88
C SER A 191 21.22 9.88 -3.21
N GLN A 192 21.24 9.70 -1.89
CA GLN A 192 22.47 9.61 -1.09
C GLN A 192 22.99 8.17 -0.89
N LYS A 193 22.24 7.11 -1.25
CA LYS A 193 22.69 5.70 -1.17
C LYS A 193 23.38 5.33 0.17
N HIS A 194 22.87 5.80 1.31
CA HIS A 194 23.56 5.70 2.62
C HIS A 194 22.72 5.10 3.77
N ASN A 195 23.44 4.46 4.70
CA ASN A 195 23.02 3.62 5.84
C ASN A 195 22.45 4.39 7.07
N LYS A 196 21.52 5.33 6.88
CA LYS A 196 20.85 5.98 8.03
C LYS A 196 19.57 5.24 8.40
N ASN A 197 19.64 4.39 9.43
CA ASN A 197 18.47 3.79 10.07
C ASN A 197 17.67 4.84 10.88
N GLN A 198 17.02 5.79 10.20
CA GLN A 198 16.00 6.64 10.82
C GLN A 198 14.63 6.02 10.53
N ARG A 199 14.04 5.41 11.56
CA ARG A 199 12.69 4.86 11.49
C ARG A 199 11.72 5.85 12.12
N ALA A 200 10.81 6.39 11.33
CA ALA A 200 9.75 7.26 11.84
C ALA A 200 8.65 6.48 12.58
N TYR A 201 8.61 5.15 12.41
CA TYR A 201 7.51 4.28 12.88
C TYR A 201 6.13 4.65 12.28
N LEU A 202 6.15 5.48 11.25
CA LEU A 202 5.02 5.85 10.41
C LEU A 202 4.99 4.98 9.15
N LYS A 203 3.81 4.76 8.61
CA LYS A 203 3.59 4.10 7.34
C LYS A 203 2.59 4.89 6.53
N VAL A 204 2.91 5.14 5.26
CA VAL A 204 1.89 5.51 4.28
C VAL A 204 1.12 4.25 3.94
N ILE A 205 -0.20 4.27 4.16
CA ILE A 205 -1.11 3.20 3.76
C ILE A 205 -2.02 3.75 2.67
N GLN A 206 -2.15 2.98 1.60
CA GLN A 206 -2.93 3.38 0.44
C GLN A 206 -3.86 2.24 0.08
N LEU A 207 -5.13 2.52 -0.17
CA LEU A 207 -6.05 1.56 -0.75
C LEU A 207 -5.68 1.35 -2.23
N ASN A 208 -5.83 0.12 -2.72
CA ASN A 208 -5.69 -0.12 -4.16
C ASN A 208 -6.99 0.25 -4.88
N GLU A 209 -6.99 1.37 -5.61
CA GLU A 209 -8.14 1.88 -6.37
C GLU A 209 -8.68 0.86 -7.40
N LEU A 210 -7.84 -0.03 -7.91
CA LEU A 210 -8.28 -1.09 -8.82
C LEU A 210 -9.22 -2.09 -8.14
N MET A 211 -9.23 -2.17 -6.80
CA MET A 211 -10.17 -3.01 -6.07
C MET A 211 -11.60 -2.50 -6.16
N ASP A 212 -11.83 -1.21 -6.46
CA ASP A 212 -13.17 -0.64 -6.68
C ASP A 212 -13.72 -0.97 -8.07
N SER A 213 -12.84 -1.10 -9.07
CA SER A 213 -13.21 -1.22 -10.49
C SER A 213 -12.95 -2.58 -11.12
N LYS A 214 -12.06 -3.41 -10.56
CA LYS A 214 -11.70 -4.73 -11.11
C LYS A 214 -12.32 -5.84 -10.28
N ASN A 215 -12.97 -6.79 -10.93
CA ASN A 215 -13.63 -7.91 -10.25
C ASN A 215 -12.70 -9.13 -10.07
N LEU A 216 -12.45 -9.51 -8.82
CA LEU A 216 -11.62 -10.66 -8.41
C LEU A 216 -12.44 -11.88 -7.95
N THR A 217 -13.78 -11.84 -7.96
CA THR A 217 -14.58 -12.83 -7.21
C THR A 217 -14.44 -14.26 -7.71
N ASN A 218 -14.13 -14.44 -9.01
CA ASN A 218 -14.13 -15.75 -9.66
C ASN A 218 -12.72 -16.29 -9.97
N ILE A 219 -11.68 -15.54 -9.62
CA ILE A 219 -10.30 -15.87 -9.96
C ILE A 219 -9.56 -16.61 -8.85
N TRP A 220 -10.11 -16.65 -7.63
CA TRP A 220 -9.47 -17.31 -6.50
C TRP A 220 -9.37 -18.83 -6.72
N LEU A 221 -8.21 -19.39 -6.40
CA LEU A 221 -8.03 -20.83 -6.29
C LEU A 221 -8.64 -21.30 -4.98
N VAL A 222 -9.56 -22.27 -5.05
CA VAL A 222 -10.19 -22.84 -3.85
C VAL A 222 -9.19 -23.77 -3.17
N LYS A 223 -9.11 -23.74 -1.84
CA LYS A 223 -8.39 -24.76 -1.07
C LYS A 223 -9.15 -26.09 -1.22
N ASN A 224 -8.54 -27.05 -1.92
CA ASN A 224 -8.97 -28.44 -1.85
C ASN A 224 -8.69 -29.02 -0.47
#